data_AF-A0A2E6KDW7-F1
#
_entry.id   AF-A0A2E6KDW7-F1
#
_cell.length_a   1.000
_cell.length_b   1.000
_cell.length_c   1.000
_cell.angle_alpha   90.00
_cell.angle_beta   90.00
_cell.angle_gamma   90.00
#
_symmetry.space_group_name_H-M   'P 1'
#
loop_
_entity.id
_entity.type
_entity.pdbx_description
1 polymer ?
#
loop_
_entity_poly.entity_id
_entity_poly.type
_entity_poly.pdbx_seq_one_letter_code
_entity_poly.pdbx_strand_id
1 'polypeptide(L)'
;MSEALGGNPQYSLRGWKIAGLGLIITFNYTFAFLLPVVDIFFDDGFSYLYWSIFTVTIGTPIAFVGLFLSIRDKWRFGKKDIVIEIIFLIALFGNIFFWVTLGTIGV
;
A
#
# COMPACT_ATOMS: atom_id res chain seq x y z
N MET A 1 -9.35 -35.77 8.06
CA MET A 1 -7.95 -35.28 8.13
C MET A 1 -7.57 -34.78 6.74
N SER A 2 -7.73 -33.49 6.46
CA SER A 2 -7.30 -32.91 5.18
C SER A 2 -5.87 -32.42 5.33
N GLU A 3 -5.01 -32.91 4.45
CA GLU A 3 -3.57 -32.70 4.42
C GLU A 3 -3.19 -31.23 4.64
N ALA A 4 -2.49 -30.97 5.75
CA ALA A 4 -1.68 -29.78 5.92
C ALA A 4 -0.47 -29.90 4.97
N LEU A 5 -0.71 -29.75 3.67
CA LEU A 5 0.33 -29.68 2.65
C LEU A 5 1.17 -28.44 2.96
N GLY A 6 2.43 -28.71 3.34
CA GLY A 6 3.43 -27.73 3.70
C GLY A 6 3.44 -26.55 2.73
N GLY A 7 2.91 -25.43 3.18
CA GLY A 7 2.86 -24.21 2.41
C GLY A 7 4.26 -23.72 2.14
N ASN A 8 4.63 -23.70 0.86
CA ASN A 8 5.92 -23.14 0.46
C ASN A 8 6.02 -21.71 1.03
N PRO A 9 6.94 -21.46 1.99
CA PRO A 9 7.05 -20.17 2.69
C PRO A 9 7.30 -19.00 1.74
N GLN A 10 7.72 -19.30 0.51
CA GLN A 10 7.98 -18.36 -0.56
C GLN A 10 6.72 -17.64 -1.07
N TYR A 11 5.52 -18.22 -0.95
CA TYR A 11 4.27 -17.55 -1.39
C TYR A 11 3.86 -16.41 -0.44
N SER A 12 3.85 -16.66 0.87
CA SER A 12 3.64 -15.61 1.87
C SER A 12 4.69 -14.50 1.75
N LEU A 13 5.95 -14.87 1.45
CA LEU A 13 7.03 -13.90 1.21
C LEU A 13 6.78 -13.04 -0.04
N ARG A 14 6.14 -13.59 -1.09
CA ARG A 14 5.78 -12.85 -2.31
C ARG A 14 4.68 -11.83 -2.03
N GLY A 15 3.61 -12.23 -1.33
CA GLY A 15 2.54 -11.31 -0.92
C GLY A 15 3.09 -10.14 -0.10
N TRP A 16 3.96 -10.44 0.86
CA TRP A 16 4.62 -9.42 1.68
C TRP A 16 5.52 -8.46 0.90
N LYS A 17 6.25 -8.95 -0.12
CA LYS A 17 7.07 -8.08 -0.99
C LYS A 17 6.22 -7.14 -1.83
N ILE A 18 5.12 -7.63 -2.40
CA ILE A 18 4.18 -6.81 -3.17
C ILE A 18 3.53 -5.77 -2.24
N ALA A 19 3.11 -6.19 -1.05
CA ALA A 19 2.56 -5.30 -0.02
C ALA A 19 3.55 -4.18 0.32
N GLY A 20 4.82 -4.53 0.59
CA GLY A 20 5.87 -3.56 0.90
C GLY A 20 6.08 -2.54 -0.21
N LEU A 21 6.12 -2.99 -1.47
CA LEU A 21 6.26 -2.08 -2.62
C LEU A 21 5.07 -1.11 -2.72
N GLY A 22 3.84 -1.63 -2.60
CA GLY A 22 2.64 -0.81 -2.62
C GLY A 22 2.57 0.18 -1.45
N LEU A 23 2.91 -0.27 -0.23
CA LEU A 23 2.93 0.56 0.97
C LEU A 23 3.96 1.67 0.86
N ILE A 24 5.15 1.39 0.33
CA ILE A 24 6.15 2.43 0.06
C ILE A 24 5.56 3.43 -0.93
N ILE A 25 4.98 3.01 -2.06
CA ILE A 25 4.40 3.95 -3.02
C ILE A 25 3.30 4.79 -2.39
N THR A 26 2.39 4.19 -1.61
CA THR A 26 1.23 4.89 -1.03
C THR A 26 1.59 5.85 0.10
N PHE A 27 2.57 5.50 0.94
CA PHE A 27 2.95 6.32 2.10
C PHE A 27 4.20 7.19 1.85
N ASN A 28 4.88 7.01 0.72
CA ASN A 28 6.06 7.80 0.38
C ASN A 28 5.65 9.05 -0.39
N TYR A 29 5.24 10.06 0.38
CA TYR A 29 5.02 11.42 -0.11
C TYR A 29 6.34 12.15 -0.44
N THR A 30 7.46 11.65 0.07
CA THR A 30 8.81 12.22 -0.11
C THR A 30 9.41 11.92 -1.48
N PHE A 31 8.90 10.95 -2.26
CA PHE A 31 9.33 10.76 -3.66
C PHE A 31 9.02 11.99 -4.52
N ALA A 32 8.08 12.83 -4.10
CA ALA A 32 7.85 14.16 -4.67
C ALA A 32 9.10 15.06 -4.56
N PHE A 33 9.83 14.99 -3.45
CA PHE A 33 11.05 15.77 -3.19
C PHE A 33 12.30 15.23 -3.90
N LEU A 34 12.31 13.94 -4.29
CA LEU A 34 13.46 13.30 -4.94
C LEU A 34 13.41 13.35 -6.47
N LEU A 35 12.28 13.75 -7.05
CA LEU A 35 12.16 14.03 -8.48
C LEU A 35 12.36 15.53 -8.71
N PRO A 36 13.58 15.99 -9.03
CA PRO A 36 13.81 17.38 -9.47
C PRO A 36 13.00 17.74 -10.72
N VAL A 37 12.33 16.78 -11.37
CA VAL A 37 11.42 17.01 -12.49
C VAL A 37 10.14 17.74 -12.06
N VAL A 38 9.68 17.62 -10.80
CA VAL A 38 8.43 18.29 -10.36
C VAL A 38 8.69 19.78 -10.08
N ASP A 39 9.81 20.11 -9.43
CA ASP A 39 10.23 21.50 -9.18
C ASP A 39 10.57 22.27 -10.47
N ILE A 40 10.90 21.60 -11.58
CA ILE A 40 11.18 22.27 -12.87
C ILE A 40 9.89 22.70 -13.59
N PHE A 41 8.74 22.08 -13.30
CA PHE A 41 7.48 22.36 -14.02
C PHE A 41 6.40 22.99 -13.17
N PHE A 42 6.46 22.90 -11.84
CA PHE A 42 5.36 23.34 -10.98
C PHE A 42 5.83 23.93 -9.65
N ASP A 43 5.81 25.26 -9.57
CA ASP A 43 6.26 26.09 -8.43
C ASP A 43 5.22 26.18 -7.28
N ASP A 44 4.11 25.42 -7.35
CA ASP A 44 2.96 25.61 -6.46
C ASP A 44 2.63 24.35 -5.63
N GLY A 45 2.26 24.55 -4.35
CA GLY A 45 1.82 23.50 -3.43
C GLY A 45 0.67 22.60 -3.93
N PHE A 46 0.00 23.01 -5.02
CA PHE A 46 -0.97 22.17 -5.74
C PHE A 46 -0.33 20.93 -6.39
N SER A 47 0.91 21.00 -6.85
CA SER A 47 1.57 19.87 -7.53
C SER A 47 1.96 18.75 -6.58
N TYR A 48 2.28 19.09 -5.33
CA TYR A 48 2.45 18.09 -4.28
C TYR A 48 1.14 17.34 -3.98
N LEU A 49 0.01 18.05 -3.98
CA LEU A 49 -1.31 17.46 -3.78
C LEU A 49 -1.66 16.47 -4.91
N TYR A 50 -1.49 16.87 -6.17
CA TYR A 50 -1.74 16.00 -7.32
C TYR A 50 -0.83 14.77 -7.35
N TRP A 51 0.46 14.95 -7.06
CA TRP A 51 1.40 13.84 -6.99
C TRP A 51 1.05 12.86 -5.87
N SER A 52 0.67 13.36 -4.70
CA SER A 52 0.26 12.53 -3.58
C SER A 52 -1.03 11.76 -3.88
N ILE A 53 -2.00 12.38 -4.57
CA ILE A 53 -3.20 11.68 -5.05
C ILE A 53 -2.83 10.57 -6.03
N PHE A 54 -1.90 10.83 -6.96
CA PHE A 54 -1.43 9.83 -7.93
C PHE A 54 -0.76 8.62 -7.25
N THR A 55 0.17 8.85 -6.33
CA THR A 55 0.88 7.77 -5.63
C THR A 55 -0.05 6.98 -4.71
N VAL A 56 -1.02 7.63 -4.07
CA VAL A 56 -2.06 6.95 -3.28
C VAL A 56 -2.95 6.10 -4.19
N THR A 57 -3.37 6.62 -5.34
CA THR A 57 -4.26 5.93 -6.29
C THR A 57 -3.61 4.66 -6.87
N ILE A 58 -2.31 4.69 -7.15
CA ILE A 58 -1.57 3.52 -7.69
C ILE A 58 -1.06 2.60 -6.58
N GLY A 59 -0.48 3.17 -5.53
CA GLY A 59 0.11 2.40 -4.44
C GLY A 59 -0.93 1.60 -3.66
N THR A 60 -2.14 2.12 -3.54
CA THR A 60 -3.19 1.50 -2.73
C THR A 60 -3.63 0.14 -3.29
N PRO A 61 -4.03 0.01 -4.57
CA PRO A 61 -4.33 -1.29 -5.16
C PRO A 61 -3.19 -2.29 -5.02
N ILE A 62 -1.94 -1.85 -5.21
CA ILE A 62 -0.75 -2.71 -5.10
C ILE A 62 -0.60 -3.21 -3.65
N ALA A 63 -0.68 -2.29 -2.68
CA ALA A 63 -0.58 -2.61 -1.25
C ALA A 63 -1.70 -3.56 -0.83
N PHE A 64 -2.93 -3.26 -1.24
CA PHE A 64 -4.11 -4.07 -0.93
C PHE A 64 -3.98 -5.50 -1.47
N VAL A 65 -3.62 -5.66 -2.75
CA VAL A 65 -3.44 -6.99 -3.36
C VAL A 65 -2.31 -7.74 -2.65
N GLY A 66 -1.19 -7.10 -2.37
CA GLY A 66 -0.07 -7.73 -1.66
C GLY A 66 -0.45 -8.20 -0.25
N LEU A 67 -1.11 -7.34 0.53
CA LEU A 67 -1.58 -7.65 1.88
C LEU A 67 -2.63 -8.76 1.85
N PHE A 68 -3.61 -8.68 0.94
CA PHE A 68 -4.63 -9.71 0.79
C PHE A 68 -4.03 -11.07 0.46
N LEU A 69 -3.07 -11.13 -0.46
CA LEU A 69 -2.35 -12.37 -0.78
C LEU A 69 -1.55 -12.88 0.42
N SER A 70 -0.85 -12.01 1.16
CA SER A 70 -0.12 -12.41 2.38
C SER A 70 -1.05 -13.01 3.43
N ILE A 71 -2.18 -12.35 3.71
CA ILE A 71 -3.19 -12.81 4.67
C ILE A 71 -3.77 -14.15 4.24
N ARG A 72 -4.18 -14.28 2.98
CA ARG A 72 -4.77 -15.51 2.45
C ARG A 72 -3.80 -16.69 2.58
N ASP A 73 -2.53 -16.47 2.28
CA ASP A 73 -1.50 -17.50 2.38
C ASP A 73 -1.29 -17.89 3.85
N LYS A 74 -1.13 -16.92 4.75
CA LYS A 74 -0.97 -17.19 6.19
C LYS A 74 -2.18 -17.89 6.80
N TRP A 75 -3.39 -17.49 6.41
CA TRP A 75 -4.64 -18.11 6.83
C TRP A 75 -4.71 -19.57 6.38
N ARG A 76 -4.41 -19.84 5.10
CA ARG A 76 -4.43 -21.19 4.54
C ARG A 76 -3.43 -22.13 5.22
N PHE A 77 -2.30 -21.61 5.69
CA PHE A 77 -1.25 -22.39 6.36
C PHE A 77 -1.31 -22.30 7.90
N GLY A 78 -2.37 -21.74 8.48
CA GLY A 78 -2.57 -21.69 9.92
C GLY A 78 -1.54 -20.83 10.67
N LYS A 79 -0.88 -19.90 9.99
CA LYS A 79 0.08 -19.00 10.63
C LYS A 79 -0.64 -17.88 11.38
N LYS A 80 -0.19 -17.57 12.59
CA LYS A 80 -0.82 -16.59 13.48
C LYS A 80 -0.29 -15.15 13.29
N ASP A 81 0.74 -14.97 12.48
CA ASP A 81 1.42 -13.69 12.25
C ASP A 81 0.68 -12.78 11.24
N ILE A 82 -0.65 -12.83 11.20
CA ILE A 82 -1.52 -12.05 10.29
C ILE A 82 -1.80 -10.64 10.84
N VAL A 83 -1.57 -10.44 12.14
CA VAL A 83 -1.90 -9.19 12.85
C VAL A 83 -1.23 -7.98 12.19
N ILE A 84 0.01 -8.12 11.74
CA ILE A 84 0.76 -7.03 11.10
C ILE A 84 0.12 -6.64 9.76
N GLU A 85 -0.24 -7.60 8.92
CA GLU A 85 -0.95 -7.33 7.67
C GLU A 85 -2.29 -6.61 7.90
N ILE A 86 -3.03 -6.99 8.94
CA ILE A 86 -4.29 -6.34 9.31
C ILE A 86 -4.07 -4.89 9.73
N ILE A 87 -3.03 -4.63 10.54
CA ILE A 87 -2.66 -3.25 10.93
C ILE A 87 -2.34 -2.42 9.69
N PHE A 88 -1.59 -2.97 8.72
CA PHE A 88 -1.29 -2.27 7.47
C PHE A 88 -2.53 -2.05 6.60
N LEU A 89 -3.49 -2.99 6.56
CA LEU A 89 -4.76 -2.78 5.87
C LEU A 89 -5.57 -1.64 6.50
N ILE A 90 -5.66 -1.59 7.84
CA ILE A 90 -6.36 -0.51 8.54
C ILE A 90 -5.68 0.84 8.23
N ALA A 91 -4.34 0.89 8.30
CA ALA A 91 -3.58 2.08 7.95
C ALA A 91 -3.83 2.50 6.50
N LEU A 92 -3.88 1.52 5.57
CA LEU A 92 -4.16 1.76 4.15
C LEU A 92 -5.56 2.37 3.96
N PHE A 93 -6.59 1.83 4.60
CA PHE A 93 -7.95 2.38 4.53
C PHE A 93 -8.03 3.79 5.13
N GLY A 94 -7.37 4.02 6.27
CA GLY A 94 -7.27 5.37 6.85
C GLY A 94 -6.60 6.35 5.89
N ASN A 95 -5.55 5.91 5.19
CA ASN A 95 -4.86 6.72 4.20
C ASN A 95 -5.77 7.10 3.03
N ILE A 96 -6.45 6.11 2.43
CA ILE A 96 -7.41 6.36 1.33
C ILE A 96 -8.50 7.34 1.79
N PHE A 97 -9.08 7.10 2.96
CA PHE A 97 -10.15 7.94 3.51
C PHE A 97 -9.70 9.40 3.67
N PHE A 98 -8.50 9.63 4.20
CA PHE A 98 -7.92 10.96 4.34
C PHE A 98 -7.78 11.66 2.97
N TRP A 99 -7.22 10.99 1.97
CA TRP A 99 -7.00 11.57 0.64
C TRP A 99 -8.28 11.81 -0.14
N VAL A 100 -9.25 10.90 -0.05
CA VAL A 100 -10.59 11.10 -0.64
C VAL A 100 -11.28 12.31 -0.01
N THR A 101 -11.17 12.48 1.31
CA THR A 101 -11.78 13.62 2.03
C THR A 101 -11.09 14.94 1.69
N LEU A 102 -9.77 14.97 1.55
CA LEU A 102 -9.07 16.17 1.08
C LEU A 102 -9.45 16.53 -0.36
N GLY A 103 -9.59 15.54 -1.24
CA GLY A 103 -10.01 15.74 -2.61
C GLY A 103 -11.44 16.29 -2.75
N THR A 104 -12.32 16.04 -1.78
CA THR A 104 -13.70 16.56 -1.79
C THR A 104 -13.86 17.94 -1.13
N ILE A 105 -12.95 18.35 -0.25
CA ILE A 105 -12.98 19.69 0.38
C ILE A 105 -12.39 20.77 -0.55
N GLY A 106 -11.56 20.38 -1.52
CA GLY A 106 -10.92 21.28 -2.49
C GLY A 106 -11.71 21.56 -3.78
N VAL A 107 -12.95 21.07 -3.89
CA VAL A 107 -13.91 21.37 -4.98
C VAL A 107 -14.98 22.30 -4.44
#